data_AF-A0A645HVF1-F1
#
_entry.id   AF-A0A645HVF1-F1
#
_cell.length_a   1.000
_cell.length_b   1.000
_cell.length_c   1.000
_cell.angle_alpha   90.00
_cell.angle_beta   90.00
_cell.angle_gamma   90.00
#
_symmetry.space_group_name_H-M   'P 1'
#
loop_
_entity.id
_entity.type
_entity.pdbx_description
1 polymer ?
#
loop_
_entity_poly.entity_id
_entity_poly.type
_entity_poly.pdbx_seq_one_letter_code
_entity_poly.pdbx_strand_id
1 'polypeptide(L)'
;MVGPQIDIPLFDWGRRRAVADGKELALQASIKAYRQAVLNGIAEAETALAAVAAQQQRQQQLQSEQQVHAGREKAQAVRQQLGLSSEFAGIDNARASLQNQSELATARAAEALAYVALYKAVGAAPVDAALVTQTTEAQP
;
A
#
# COMPACT_ATOMS: atom_id res chain seq x y z
N MET A 1 -27.82 -29.33 -55.30
CA MET A 1 -26.58 -28.74 -55.85
C MET A 1 -26.03 -27.80 -54.79
N VAL A 2 -24.95 -28.19 -54.13
CA VAL A 2 -24.22 -27.35 -53.17
C VAL A 2 -22.88 -27.07 -53.85
N GLY A 3 -22.65 -25.81 -54.22
CA GLY A 3 -21.40 -25.35 -54.82
C GLY A 3 -20.78 -24.26 -53.95
N PRO A 4 -19.45 -24.14 -53.89
CA PRO A 4 -18.80 -23.12 -53.08
C PRO A 4 -19.11 -21.73 -53.62
N GLN A 5 -19.74 -20.89 -52.80
CA GLN A 5 -19.93 -19.47 -53.10
C GLN A 5 -18.73 -18.70 -52.56
N ILE A 6 -17.91 -18.16 -53.47
CA ILE A 6 -16.74 -17.36 -53.13
C ILE A 6 -17.15 -15.89 -53.24
N ASP A 7 -17.28 -15.23 -52.09
CA ASP A 7 -17.54 -13.78 -51.99
C ASP A 7 -16.20 -13.05 -51.80
N ILE A 8 -15.73 -12.38 -52.84
CA ILE A 8 -14.54 -11.51 -52.81
C ILE A 8 -15.01 -10.10 -53.11
N PRO A 9 -15.21 -9.24 -52.09
CA PRO A 9 -15.60 -7.87 -52.32
C PRO A 9 -14.44 -7.12 -52.99
N LEU A 10 -14.62 -6.75 -54.25
CA LEU A 10 -13.60 -6.05 -55.04
C LEU A 10 -13.51 -4.55 -54.69
N PHE A 11 -14.56 -3.96 -54.10
CA PHE A 11 -14.65 -2.53 -53.79
C PHE A 11 -15.22 -2.28 -52.39
N ASP A 12 -14.37 -2.31 -51.37
CA ASP A 12 -14.72 -2.04 -49.97
C ASP A 12 -14.59 -0.55 -49.55
N TRP A 13 -14.37 0.38 -50.49
CA TRP A 13 -14.20 1.83 -50.25
C TRP A 13 -13.23 2.18 -49.09
N GLY A 14 -12.21 1.35 -48.86
CA GLY A 14 -11.25 1.54 -47.76
C GLY A 14 -11.70 1.01 -46.39
N ARG A 15 -12.90 0.43 -46.24
CA ARG A 15 -13.42 -0.12 -44.97
C ARG A 15 -12.46 -1.13 -44.32
N ARG A 16 -11.86 -2.03 -45.11
CA ARG A 16 -10.86 -2.98 -44.61
C ARG A 16 -9.61 -2.30 -44.06
N ARG A 17 -9.17 -1.21 -44.71
CA ARG A 17 -8.03 -0.41 -44.24
C ARG A 17 -8.37 0.30 -42.94
N ALA A 18 -9.54 0.95 -42.86
CA ALA A 18 -10.01 1.58 -41.63
C ALA A 18 -10.12 0.59 -40.45
N VAL A 19 -10.58 -0.65 -40.69
CA VAL A 19 -10.61 -1.70 -39.66
C VAL A 19 -9.19 -2.12 -39.25
N ALA A 20 -8.26 -2.26 -40.19
CA ALA A 20 -6.87 -2.57 -39.89
C ALA A 20 -6.20 -1.44 -39.08
N ASP A 21 -6.38 -0.19 -39.50
CA ASP A 21 -5.88 1.00 -38.80
C ASP A 21 -6.47 1.10 -37.39
N GLY A 22 -7.77 0.79 -37.23
CA GLY A 22 -8.42 0.73 -35.91
C GLY A 22 -7.81 -0.35 -35.00
N LYS A 23 -7.48 -1.53 -35.54
CA LYS A 23 -6.80 -2.60 -34.78
C LYS A 23 -5.37 -2.21 -34.40
N GLU A 24 -4.64 -1.54 -35.30
CA GLU A 24 -3.31 -1.02 -35.05
C GLU A 24 -3.33 0.00 -33.90
N LEU A 25 -4.26 0.94 -33.92
CA LEU A 25 -4.45 1.91 -32.84
C LEU A 25 -4.82 1.24 -31.52
N ALA A 26 -5.67 0.21 -31.54
CA ALA A 26 -6.02 -0.57 -30.35
C ALA A 26 -4.81 -1.30 -29.76
N LEU A 27 -3.93 -1.85 -30.59
CA LEU A 27 -2.67 -2.46 -30.16
C LEU A 27 -1.73 -1.42 -29.53
N GLN A 28 -1.59 -0.24 -30.15
CA GLN A 28 -0.78 0.82 -29.57
C GLN A 28 -1.33 1.30 -28.22
N ALA A 29 -2.65 1.36 -28.07
CA ALA A 29 -3.30 1.67 -26.81
C ALA A 29 -3.02 0.61 -25.74
N SER A 30 -3.10 -0.69 -26.08
CA SER A 30 -2.83 -1.77 -25.12
C SER A 30 -1.37 -1.80 -24.66
N ILE A 31 -0.42 -1.54 -25.55
CA ILE A 31 1.01 -1.41 -25.20
C ILE A 31 1.22 -0.26 -24.21
N LYS A 32 0.58 0.89 -24.44
CA LYS A 32 0.65 2.03 -23.51
C LYS A 32 0.02 1.71 -22.16
N ALA A 33 -1.15 1.06 -22.16
CA ALA A 33 -1.83 0.63 -20.94
C ALA A 33 -0.97 -0.35 -20.13
N TYR A 34 -0.32 -1.31 -20.78
CA TYR A 34 0.62 -2.22 -20.14
C TYR A 34 1.79 -1.47 -19.49
N ARG A 35 2.44 -0.55 -20.23
CA ARG A 35 3.54 0.27 -19.67
C ARG A 35 3.07 1.06 -18.45
N GLN A 36 1.88 1.64 -18.51
CA GLN A 36 1.31 2.37 -17.37
C GLN A 36 1.09 1.46 -16.17
N ALA A 37 0.55 0.25 -16.37
CA ALA A 37 0.32 -0.71 -15.29
C ALA A 37 1.64 -1.11 -14.61
N VAL A 38 2.71 -1.33 -15.39
CA VAL A 38 4.05 -1.64 -14.84
C VAL A 38 4.59 -0.46 -14.03
N LEU A 39 4.51 0.77 -14.55
CA LEU A 39 4.97 1.96 -13.84
C LEU A 39 4.18 2.20 -12.55
N ASN A 40 2.87 1.98 -12.58
CA ASN A 40 2.03 2.06 -11.39
C ASN A 40 2.44 1.03 -10.34
N GLY A 41 2.70 -0.22 -10.74
CA GLY A 41 3.16 -1.26 -9.82
C GLY A 41 4.50 -0.91 -9.15
N ILE A 42 5.45 -0.35 -9.90
CA ILE A 42 6.72 0.15 -9.35
C ILE A 42 6.47 1.28 -8.34
N ALA A 43 5.66 2.27 -8.71
CA ALA A 43 5.35 3.40 -7.84
C ALA A 43 4.64 2.97 -6.55
N GLU A 44 3.73 2.00 -6.61
CA GLU A 44 3.06 1.43 -5.44
C GLU A 44 4.06 0.72 -4.51
N ALA A 45 4.99 -0.06 -5.06
CA ALA A 45 6.01 -0.76 -4.28
C ALA A 45 6.99 0.23 -3.61
N GLU A 46 7.45 1.24 -4.34
CA GLU A 46 8.32 2.29 -3.80
C GLU A 46 7.62 3.09 -2.70
N THR A 47 6.35 3.44 -2.91
CA THR A 47 5.54 4.16 -1.90
C THR A 47 5.40 3.34 -0.62
N ALA A 48 5.13 2.03 -0.74
CA ALA A 48 4.99 1.16 0.41
C ALA A 48 6.32 0.97 1.17
N LEU A 49 7.44 0.80 0.47
CA LEU A 49 8.78 0.75 1.08
C LEU A 49 9.12 2.04 1.82
N ALA A 50 8.89 3.18 1.18
CA ALA A 50 9.12 4.49 1.79
C ALA A 50 8.25 4.68 3.05
N ALA A 51 6.99 4.23 3.00
CA ALA A 51 6.09 4.28 4.14
C ALA A 51 6.59 3.43 5.32
N VAL A 52 7.07 2.20 5.08
CA VAL A 52 7.67 1.35 6.13
C VAL A 52 8.87 2.05 6.78
N ALA A 53 9.82 2.54 5.98
CA ALA A 53 11.01 3.21 6.48
C ALA A 53 10.66 4.48 7.28
N ALA A 54 9.69 5.27 6.81
CA ALA A 54 9.23 6.46 7.52
C ALA A 54 8.58 6.12 8.87
N GLN A 55 7.77 5.06 8.96
CA GLN A 55 7.17 4.64 10.23
C GLN A 55 8.22 4.09 11.20
N GLN A 56 9.23 3.36 10.72
CA GLN A 56 10.34 2.90 11.57
C GLN A 56 11.11 4.08 12.18
N GLN A 57 11.43 5.09 11.36
CA GLN A 57 12.11 6.29 11.84
C GLN A 57 11.24 7.04 12.87
N ARG A 58 9.93 7.16 12.61
CA ARG A 58 8.98 7.78 13.55
C ARG A 58 8.92 7.02 14.87
N GLN A 59 8.93 5.69 14.85
CA GLN A 59 8.94 4.88 16.07
C GLN A 59 10.22 5.09 16.88
N GLN A 60 11.38 5.17 16.24
CA GLN A 60 12.64 5.44 16.94
C GLN A 60 12.64 6.81 17.63
N GLN A 61 12.09 7.83 16.97
CA GLN A 61 11.92 9.17 17.55
C GLN A 61 10.98 9.14 18.76
N LEU A 62 9.81 8.50 18.63
CA LEU A 62 8.85 8.39 19.73
C LEU A 62 9.42 7.62 20.92
N GLN A 63 10.21 6.56 20.68
CA GLN A 63 10.89 5.81 21.73
C GLN A 63 11.95 6.65 22.46
N SER A 64 12.69 7.51 21.76
CA SER A 64 13.67 8.39 22.40
C SER A 64 12.98 9.46 23.26
N GLU A 65 11.87 10.02 22.79
CA GLU A 65 11.02 10.93 23.56
C GLU A 65 10.43 10.24 24.81
N GLN A 66 10.01 8.98 24.70
CA GLN A 66 9.53 8.20 25.85
C GLN A 66 10.60 8.10 26.95
N GLN A 67 11.88 7.93 26.58
CA GLN A 67 12.98 7.91 27.55
C GLN A 67 13.15 9.27 28.25
N VAL A 68 12.97 10.38 27.52
CA VAL A 68 13.01 11.73 28.09
C VAL A 68 11.86 11.92 29.09
N HIS A 69 10.65 11.49 28.74
CA HIS A 69 9.50 11.56 29.65
C HIS A 69 9.73 10.73 30.92
N ALA A 70 10.26 9.51 30.80
CA ALA A 70 10.60 8.67 31.95
C ALA A 70 11.68 9.31 32.85
N GLY A 71 12.66 10.00 32.28
CA GLY A 71 13.64 10.77 33.03
C GLY A 71 13.02 11.93 33.81
N ARG A 72 12.09 12.66 33.20
CA ARG A 72 11.33 13.74 33.84
C ARG A 72 10.44 13.23 34.97
N GLU A 73 9.77 12.09 34.78
CA GLU A 73 8.97 11.44 35.84
C GLU A 73 9.82 11.10 37.06
N LYS A 74 11.00 10.50 36.85
CA LYS A 74 11.94 10.19 37.94
C LYS A 74 12.40 11.44 38.69
N ALA A 75 12.80 12.49 37.96
CA ALA A 75 13.24 13.74 38.57
C ALA A 75 12.11 14.41 39.38
N GLN A 76 10.89 14.35 38.86
CA GLN A 76 9.71 14.90 39.53
C GLN A 76 9.36 14.11 40.80
N ALA A 77 9.43 12.78 40.76
CA ALA A 77 9.22 11.94 41.93
C ALA A 77 10.20 12.26 43.06
N VAL A 78 11.49 12.49 42.74
CA VAL A 78 12.49 12.92 43.72
C VAL A 78 12.15 14.28 44.32
N ARG A 79 11.76 15.27 43.51
CA ARG A 79 11.38 16.60 44.01
C ARG A 79 10.17 16.55 44.93
N GLN A 80 9.19 15.71 44.60
CA GLN A 80 7.99 15.51 45.42
C GLN A 80 8.34 14.87 46.76
N GLN A 81 9.21 13.84 46.78
CA GLN A 81 9.71 13.22 48.01
C GLN A 81 10.48 14.21 48.91
N LEU A 82 11.19 15.16 48.31
CA LEU A 82 11.91 16.22 49.03
C LEU A 82 11.01 17.40 49.44
N GLY A 83 9.71 17.38 49.14
CA GLY A 83 8.78 18.48 49.40
C GLY A 83 9.03 19.72 48.54
N LEU A 84 9.82 19.61 47.48
CA LEU A 84 10.20 20.70 46.57
C LEU A 84 9.23 20.86 45.39
N SER A 85 8.21 20.02 45.28
CA SER A 85 7.17 20.12 44.24
C SER A 85 5.83 19.56 44.70
N SER A 86 4.74 20.14 44.18
CA SER A 86 3.38 19.63 44.33
C SER A 86 3.15 18.35 43.50
N GLU A 87 2.19 17.52 43.91
CA GLU A 87 1.76 16.33 43.15
C GLU A 87 1.27 16.68 41.74
N PHE A 88 0.68 17.88 41.57
CA PHE A 88 0.12 18.33 40.29
C PHE A 88 1.19 18.69 39.24
N ALA A 89 2.43 18.95 39.66
CA ALA A 89 3.49 19.39 38.75
C ALA A 89 3.99 18.28 37.79
N GLY A 90 3.58 17.02 37.99
CA GLY A 90 3.87 15.90 37.08
C GLY A 90 2.83 15.64 35.99
N ILE A 91 1.62 16.22 36.10
CA ILE A 91 0.47 15.83 35.26
C ILE A 91 0.71 16.14 33.78
N ASP A 92 1.33 17.26 33.45
CA ASP A 92 1.60 17.61 32.06
C ASP A 92 2.59 16.65 31.41
N ASN A 93 3.61 16.21 32.15
CA ASN A 93 4.55 15.21 31.66
C ASN A 93 3.89 13.82 31.53
N ALA A 94 3.03 13.43 32.47
CA ALA A 94 2.25 12.20 32.37
C ALA A 94 1.30 12.21 31.16
N ARG A 95 0.63 13.35 30.89
CA ARG A 95 -0.22 13.53 29.70
C ARG A 95 0.60 13.41 28.41
N ALA A 96 1.76 14.06 28.35
CA ALA A 96 2.65 13.96 27.20
C ALA A 96 3.19 12.54 26.98
N SER A 97 3.55 11.83 28.07
CA SER A 97 3.97 10.42 28.03
C SER A 97 2.88 9.50 27.47
N LEU A 98 1.62 9.68 27.90
CA LEU A 98 0.47 8.93 27.36
C LEU A 98 0.21 9.24 25.88
N GLN A 99 0.30 10.51 25.49
CA GLN A 99 0.17 10.92 24.10
C GLN A 99 1.24 10.27 23.22
N ASN A 100 2.51 10.30 23.65
CA ASN A 100 3.62 9.67 22.94
C ASN A 100 3.41 8.14 22.81
N GLN A 101 2.92 7.47 23.86
CA GLN A 101 2.58 6.03 23.79
C GLN A 101 1.47 5.73 22.76
N SER A 102 0.43 6.57 22.71
CA SER A 102 -0.64 6.47 21.71
C SER A 102 -0.10 6.67 20.29
N GLU A 103 0.80 7.63 20.10
CA GLU A 103 1.44 7.86 18.81
C GLU A 103 2.35 6.71 18.40
N LEU A 104 3.06 6.08 19.35
CA LEU A 104 3.90 4.91 19.09
C LEU A 104 3.05 3.71 18.64
N ALA A 105 1.91 3.48 19.31
CA ALA A 105 0.95 2.45 18.90
C ALA A 105 0.40 2.72 17.49
N THR A 106 0.08 3.98 17.18
CA THR A 106 -0.38 4.41 15.86
C THR A 106 0.69 4.20 14.79
N ALA A 107 1.94 4.55 15.08
CA ALA A 107 3.06 4.36 14.16
C ALA A 107 3.34 2.87 13.87
N ARG A 108 3.21 2.01 14.89
CA ARG A 108 3.31 0.54 14.72
C ARG A 108 2.20 -0.03 13.86
N ALA A 109 0.96 0.40 14.08
CA ALA A 109 -0.17 -0.01 13.25
C ALA A 109 0.01 0.45 11.79
N ALA A 110 0.48 1.69 11.59
CA ALA A 110 0.78 2.22 10.26
C ALA A 110 1.92 1.47 9.57
N GLU A 111 2.96 1.07 10.31
CA GLU A 111 4.05 0.24 9.78
C GLU A 111 3.52 -1.13 9.32
N ALA A 112 2.69 -1.79 10.14
CA ALA A 112 2.09 -3.07 9.77
C ALA A 112 1.23 -2.96 8.51
N LEU A 113 0.44 -1.90 8.36
CA LEU A 113 -0.33 -1.64 7.15
C LEU A 113 0.57 -1.37 5.94
N ALA A 114 1.66 -0.61 6.12
CA ALA A 114 2.63 -0.36 5.06
C ALA A 114 3.34 -1.66 4.61
N TYR A 115 3.64 -2.57 5.53
CA TYR A 115 4.14 -3.91 5.20
C TYR A 115 3.13 -4.71 4.38
N VAL A 116 1.85 -4.72 4.77
CA VAL A 116 0.81 -5.41 3.98
C VAL A 116 0.67 -4.78 2.59
N ALA A 117 0.72 -3.46 2.48
CA ALA A 117 0.69 -2.75 1.20
C ALA A 117 1.90 -3.11 0.33
N LEU A 118 3.09 -3.25 0.92
CA LEU A 118 4.29 -3.68 0.22
C LEU A 118 4.16 -5.10 -0.33
N TYR A 119 3.69 -6.04 0.50
CA TYR A 119 3.42 -7.42 0.06
C TYR A 119 2.43 -7.43 -1.10
N LYS A 120 1.35 -6.66 -1.00
CA LYS A 120 0.37 -6.51 -2.09
C LYS A 120 1.00 -5.95 -3.37
N ALA A 121 1.80 -4.89 -3.27
CA ALA A 121 2.40 -4.22 -4.43
C ALA A 121 3.42 -5.11 -5.16
N VAL A 122 4.15 -5.96 -4.42
CA VAL A 122 5.10 -6.94 -4.98
C VAL A 122 4.37 -8.16 -5.60
N GLY A 123 3.05 -8.24 -5.45
CA GLY A 123 2.23 -9.32 -6.01
C GLY A 123 2.10 -10.52 -5.08
N ALA A 124 2.48 -10.39 -3.81
CA ALA A 124 2.19 -11.39 -2.80
C ALA A 124 0.74 -11.24 -2.30
N ALA A 125 -0.18 -11.86 -3.06
CA ALA A 125 -1.52 -12.36 -2.70
C ALA A 125 -2.76 -11.51 -3.12
N PRO A 126 -3.89 -12.18 -3.48
CA PRO A 126 -4.37 -13.47 -2.97
C PRO A 126 -3.95 -14.69 -3.79
N VAL A 127 -3.80 -15.83 -3.09
CA VAL A 127 -4.11 -17.15 -3.67
C VAL A 127 -5.52 -17.02 -4.23
N ASP A 128 -5.67 -17.06 -5.55
CA ASP A 128 -6.99 -16.99 -6.16
C ASP A 128 -7.85 -18.11 -5.57
N ALA A 129 -8.81 -17.74 -4.72
CA ALA A 129 -9.88 -18.66 -4.33
C ALA A 129 -10.66 -19.15 -5.57
N ALA A 130 -10.59 -18.39 -6.68
CA ALA A 130 -11.13 -18.76 -7.98
C ALA A 130 -10.39 -19.93 -8.66
N LEU A 131 -9.10 -20.16 -8.36
CA LEU A 131 -8.35 -21.33 -8.86
C LEU A 131 -8.69 -22.60 -8.08
N VAL A 132 -9.21 -22.50 -6.85
CA VAL A 132 -9.62 -23.66 -6.04
C VAL A 132 -10.98 -24.21 -6.49
N THR A 133 -11.88 -23.36 -7.01
CA THR A 133 -13.22 -23.78 -7.45
C THR A 133 -13.28 -24.40 -8.85
N GLN A 134 -12.30 -24.19 -9.72
CA GLN A 134 -12.35 -24.72 -11.10
C GLN A 134 -11.87 -26.17 -11.26
N THR A 135 -11.23 -26.77 -10.25
CA THR A 135 -10.81 -28.18 -10.31
C THR A 135 -11.90 -29.16 -9.87
N THR A 136 -13.02 -28.69 -9.29
CA THR A 136 -14.11 -29.57 -8.81
C THR A 136 -15.28 -29.72 -9.79
N GLU A 137 -15.39 -28.91 -10.85
CA GLU A 137 -16.59 -28.88 -11.71
C GLU A 137 -16.41 -29.47 -13.12
N ALA A 138 -15.27 -30.12 -13.42
CA ALA A 138 -15.06 -30.82 -14.70
C ALA A 138 -15.25 -32.34 -14.58
N GLN A 139 -16.49 -32.77 -14.35
CA GLN A 139 -17.06 -34.06 -14.77
C GLN A 139 -18.59 -33.93 -14.74
N PRO A 140 -19.28 -34.27 -15.84
CA PRO A 140 -19.48 -35.67 -16.21
C PRO A 140 -19.07 -36.05 -17.64
#